data_AF-A0A0C9YUU8-F1
#
_entry.id   AF-A0A0C9YUU8-F1
#
_cell.length_a   1.000
_cell.length_b   1.000
_cell.length_c   1.000
_cell.angle_alpha   90.00
_cell.angle_beta   90.00
_cell.angle_gamma   90.00
#
_symmetry.space_group_name_H-M   'P 1'
#
loop_
_entity.id
_entity.type
_entity.pdbx_description
1 polymer ?
#
loop_
_entity_poly.entity_id
_entity_poly.type
_entity_poly.pdbx_seq_one_letter_code
_entity_poly.pdbx_strand_id
1 'polypeptide(L)'
;MARTATLHGKRVRPRLSNDQKEERRARQMKLADDIAGARRAYAQEARDIAQNHGRSLNWTRVQLLLKSQNLCNCRCINSWNAFISSKLREANAGRDRGDRVKLTQFMARNKDDLLVTYKNLTPTQQEAYNTEVQVARDTKVRVVHSNPKAVSHTVTAAFANMDREVTLLFSLTCSHLDYNVSGLPCARKLV
;
A
#
# COMPACT_ATOMS: atom_id res chain seq x y z
N MET A 1 27.90 1.67 27.85
CA MET A 1 27.98 0.95 26.57
C MET A 1 28.30 -0.52 26.84
N ALA A 2 27.37 -1.44 26.55
CA ALA A 2 27.54 -2.86 26.85
C ALA A 2 28.40 -3.53 25.75
N ARG A 3 29.57 -4.06 26.14
CA ARG A 3 30.49 -4.77 25.25
C ARG A 3 29.93 -6.17 24.93
N THR A 4 29.71 -6.44 23.64
CA THR A 4 29.35 -7.77 23.15
C THR A 4 30.57 -8.69 23.19
N ALA A 5 30.61 -9.61 24.15
CA ALA A 5 31.65 -10.64 24.21
C ALA A 5 31.35 -11.74 23.17
N THR A 6 32.27 -11.94 22.23
CA THR A 6 32.26 -13.06 21.28
C THR A 6 33.03 -14.24 21.84
N LEU A 7 32.32 -15.27 22.31
CA LEU A 7 32.89 -16.61 22.57
C LEU A 7 32.77 -17.44 21.28
N HIS A 8 33.90 -17.85 20.71
CA HIS A 8 34.02 -18.74 19.53
C HIS A 8 33.26 -18.32 18.25
N GLY A 9 33.18 -17.02 17.95
CA GLY A 9 32.59 -16.54 16.69
C GLY A 9 31.07 -16.68 16.57
N LYS A 10 30.40 -17.26 17.58
CA LYS A 10 28.94 -17.30 17.65
C LYS A 10 28.44 -16.08 18.43
N ARG A 11 27.53 -15.30 17.83
CA ARG A 11 26.87 -14.18 18.51
C ARG A 11 26.02 -14.72 19.66
N VAL A 12 26.51 -14.65 20.90
CA VAL A 12 25.72 -14.95 22.09
C VAL A 12 24.78 -13.77 22.34
N ARG A 13 23.48 -13.96 22.10
CA ARG A 13 22.48 -12.94 22.46
C ARG A 13 22.34 -12.90 23.99
N PRO A 14 22.35 -11.71 24.62
CA PRO A 14 22.10 -11.60 26.05
C PRO A 14 20.75 -12.25 26.40
N ARG A 15 20.73 -13.06 27.46
CA ARG A 15 19.46 -13.59 27.99
C ARG A 15 18.71 -12.42 28.63
N LEU A 16 17.45 -12.23 28.23
CA LEU A 16 16.58 -11.25 28.86
C LEU A 16 16.31 -11.65 30.31
N SER A 17 16.30 -10.66 31.22
CA SER A 17 15.84 -10.87 32.60
C SER A 17 14.36 -11.25 32.62
N ASN A 18 13.87 -11.79 33.73
CA ASN A 18 12.45 -12.13 33.87
C ASN A 18 11.57 -10.88 33.74
N ASP A 19 11.99 -9.75 34.32
CA ASP A 19 11.30 -8.46 34.22
C ASP A 19 11.18 -8.01 32.75
N GLN A 20 12.26 -8.12 31.97
CA GLN A 20 12.25 -7.77 30.54
C GLN A 20 11.32 -8.67 29.72
N LYS A 21 11.19 -9.96 30.09
CA LYS A 21 10.25 -10.88 29.45
C LYS A 21 8.81 -10.52 29.79
N GLU A 22 8.53 -10.15 31.04
CA GLU A 22 7.21 -9.73 31.49
C GLU A 22 6.78 -8.43 30.82
N GLU A 23 7.66 -7.42 30.79
CA GLU A 23 7.41 -6.17 30.08
C GLU A 23 7.13 -6.41 28.59
N ARG A 24 7.90 -7.31 27.95
CA ARG A 24 7.66 -7.69 26.55
C ARG A 24 6.29 -8.34 26.35
N ARG A 25 5.85 -9.21 27.26
CA ARG A 25 4.52 -9.83 27.22
C ARG A 25 3.41 -8.78 27.37
N ALA A 26 3.57 -7.86 28.32
CA ALA A 26 2.62 -6.77 28.52
C ALA A 26 2.48 -5.88 27.26
N ARG A 27 3.61 -5.50 26.63
CA ARG A 27 3.61 -4.75 25.36
C ARG A 27 2.93 -5.53 24.23
N GLN A 28 3.15 -6.84 24.17
CA GLN A 28 2.55 -7.69 23.15
C GLN A 28 1.03 -7.83 23.33
N MET A 29 0.56 -8.00 24.57
CA MET A 29 -0.87 -8.03 24.88
C MET A 29 -1.53 -6.70 24.51
N LYS A 30 -0.94 -5.57 24.93
CA LYS A 30 -1.41 -4.24 24.57
C LYS A 30 -1.52 -4.06 23.06
N LEU A 31 -0.48 -4.43 22.31
CA LEU A 31 -0.52 -4.35 20.83
C LEU A 31 -1.62 -5.24 20.24
N ALA A 32 -1.84 -6.44 20.80
CA ALA A 32 -2.91 -7.33 20.33
C ALA A 32 -4.31 -6.72 20.56
N ASP A 33 -4.53 -6.10 21.72
CA ASP A 33 -5.77 -5.40 22.05
C ASP A 33 -5.99 -4.18 21.14
N ASP A 34 -4.94 -3.38 20.91
CA ASP A 34 -4.97 -2.24 19.99
C ASP A 34 -5.34 -2.68 18.57
N ILE A 35 -4.74 -3.78 18.08
CA ILE A 35 -5.07 -4.36 16.76
C ILE A 35 -6.52 -4.86 16.72
N ALA A 36 -7.00 -5.52 17.77
CA ALA A 36 -8.38 -5.99 17.85
C ALA A 36 -9.38 -4.82 17.88
N GLY A 37 -9.06 -3.75 18.59
CA GLY A 37 -9.81 -2.49 18.57
C GLY A 37 -9.89 -1.88 17.17
N ALA A 38 -8.74 -1.72 16.51
CA ALA A 38 -8.67 -1.18 15.15
C ALA A 38 -9.47 -2.03 14.13
N ARG A 39 -9.39 -3.36 14.23
CA ARG A 39 -10.19 -4.27 13.39
C ARG A 39 -11.69 -4.09 13.58
N ARG A 40 -12.15 -3.92 14.83
CA ARG A 40 -13.57 -3.69 15.14
C ARG A 40 -14.04 -2.34 14.60
N ALA A 41 -13.27 -1.28 14.82
CA ALA A 41 -13.59 0.06 14.30
C ALA A 41 -13.69 0.06 12.77
N TYR A 42 -12.70 -0.53 12.08
CA TYR A 42 -12.72 -0.67 10.63
C TYR A 42 -13.93 -1.48 10.12
N ALA A 43 -14.24 -2.59 10.80
CA ALA A 43 -15.39 -3.40 10.42
C ALA A 43 -16.71 -2.65 10.59
N GLN A 44 -16.83 -1.78 11.60
CA GLN A 44 -18.01 -0.96 11.81
C GLN A 44 -18.14 0.13 10.74
N GLU A 45 -17.07 0.88 10.48
CA GLU A 45 -17.05 1.90 9.43
C GLU A 45 -17.41 1.30 8.05
N ALA A 46 -16.87 0.13 7.72
CA ALA A 46 -17.22 -0.57 6.48
C ALA A 46 -18.70 -0.97 6.41
N ARG A 47 -19.33 -1.32 7.54
CA ARG A 47 -20.77 -1.62 7.60
C ARG A 47 -21.60 -0.35 7.42
N ASP A 48 -21.24 0.73 8.10
CA ASP A 48 -21.97 1.99 8.04
C ASP A 48 -21.95 2.54 6.61
N ILE A 49 -20.78 2.52 5.94
CA ILE A 49 -20.65 2.90 4.53
C ILE A 49 -21.47 1.96 3.62
N ALA A 50 -21.41 0.64 3.85
CA ALA A 50 -22.18 -0.32 3.08
C ALA A 50 -23.71 -0.06 3.18
N GLN A 51 -24.20 0.20 4.39
CA GLN A 51 -25.60 0.50 4.67
C GLN A 51 -26.03 1.82 4.04
N ASN A 52 -25.25 2.88 4.22
CA ASN A 52 -25.56 4.22 3.68
C ASN A 52 -25.62 4.25 2.15
N HIS A 53 -24.87 3.39 1.47
CA HIS A 53 -24.79 3.37 0.01
C HIS A 53 -25.48 2.17 -0.65
N GLY A 54 -26.15 1.31 0.11
CA GLY A 54 -26.81 0.10 -0.40
C GLY A 54 -25.84 -0.86 -1.11
N ARG A 55 -24.59 -0.94 -0.64
CA ARG A 55 -23.53 -1.80 -1.20
C ARG A 55 -23.27 -3.00 -0.30
N SER A 56 -22.66 -4.05 -0.84
CA SER A 56 -22.27 -5.21 -0.04
C SER A 56 -21.06 -4.87 0.84
N LEU A 57 -21.01 -5.44 2.05
CA LEU A 57 -19.91 -5.25 2.99
C LEU A 57 -18.55 -5.66 2.39
N ASN A 58 -18.53 -6.74 1.61
CA ASN A 58 -17.31 -7.21 0.94
C ASN A 58 -16.82 -6.19 -0.10
N TRP A 59 -17.71 -5.63 -0.91
CA TRP A 59 -17.36 -4.59 -1.87
C TRP A 59 -16.77 -3.36 -1.17
N THR A 60 -17.41 -2.90 -0.10
CA THR A 60 -16.94 -1.74 0.67
C THR A 60 -15.57 -1.98 1.31
N ARG A 61 -15.34 -3.18 1.89
CA ARG A 61 -14.03 -3.56 2.44
C ARG A 61 -12.94 -3.56 1.39
N VAL A 62 -13.21 -4.06 0.18
CA VAL A 62 -12.25 -4.06 -0.93
C VAL A 62 -11.94 -2.62 -1.37
N GLN A 63 -12.95 -1.74 -1.45
CA GLN A 63 -12.73 -0.34 -1.82
C GLN A 63 -11.90 0.43 -0.78
N LEU A 64 -12.16 0.21 0.51
CA LEU A 64 -11.36 0.79 1.59
C LEU A 64 -9.93 0.25 1.59
N LEU A 65 -9.76 -1.05 1.31
CA LEU A 65 -8.44 -1.66 1.15
C LEU A 65 -7.70 -1.07 -0.06
N LEU A 66 -8.33 -0.97 -1.22
CA LEU A 66 -7.68 -0.39 -2.42
C LEU A 66 -7.30 1.08 -2.21
N LYS A 67 -8.14 1.86 -1.53
CA LYS A 67 -7.79 3.24 -1.14
C LYS A 67 -6.59 3.27 -0.19
N SER A 68 -6.53 2.40 0.82
CA SER A 68 -5.39 2.36 1.76
C SER A 68 -4.11 1.80 1.12
N GLN A 69 -4.19 0.77 0.29
CA GLN A 69 -3.04 0.13 -0.35
C GLN A 69 -2.38 1.03 -1.41
N ASN A 70 -3.17 1.84 -2.11
CA ASN A 70 -2.65 2.87 -3.03
C ASN A 70 -1.97 4.03 -2.29
N LEU A 71 -2.29 4.27 -1.01
CA LEU A 71 -1.58 5.21 -0.17
C LEU A 71 -0.24 4.63 0.33
N CYS A 72 -0.20 3.33 0.66
CA CYS A 72 0.96 2.68 1.27
C CYS A 72 2.10 2.33 0.28
N ASN A 73 1.83 2.20 -1.01
CA ASN A 73 2.87 1.86 -2.01
C ASN A 73 3.60 3.07 -2.60
N CYS A 74 3.23 4.29 -2.20
CA CYS A 74 4.02 5.46 -2.52
C CYS A 74 5.34 5.37 -1.75
N ARG A 75 6.47 5.06 -2.44
CA ARG A 75 7.82 5.14 -1.86
C ARG A 75 7.92 6.39 -0.99
N CYS A 76 8.38 6.20 0.25
CA CYS A 76 8.57 7.29 1.23
C CYS A 76 9.22 8.49 0.54
N ILE A 77 8.72 9.69 0.82
CA ILE A 77 9.28 10.90 0.24
C ILE A 77 10.73 11.01 0.73
N ASN A 78 11.65 11.02 -0.23
CA ASN A 78 13.05 11.20 0.05
C ASN A 78 13.38 12.69 -0.12
N SER A 79 13.76 13.35 0.96
CA SER A 79 14.16 14.76 0.99
C SER A 79 15.31 15.06 0.03
N TRP A 80 16.22 14.10 -0.20
CA TRP A 80 17.25 14.23 -1.23
C TRP A 80 16.67 14.37 -2.63
N ASN A 81 15.70 13.52 -2.99
CA ASN A 81 15.08 13.59 -4.32
C ASN A 81 14.28 14.88 -4.49
N ALA A 82 13.62 15.36 -3.43
CA ALA A 82 12.91 16.62 -3.41
C ALA A 82 13.87 17.81 -3.63
N PHE A 83 14.96 17.86 -2.86
CA PHE A 83 16.03 18.85 -2.99
C PHE A 83 16.61 18.89 -4.41
N ILE A 84 17.01 17.73 -4.96
CA ILE A 84 17.57 17.62 -6.32
C ILE A 84 16.57 18.11 -7.37
N SER A 85 15.29 17.75 -7.23
CA SER A 85 14.25 18.19 -8.15
C SER A 85 14.04 19.70 -8.09
N SER A 86 14.16 20.30 -6.91
CA SER A 86 14.09 21.75 -6.72
C SER A 86 15.28 22.46 -7.38
N LYS A 87 16.52 22.02 -7.10
CA LYS A 87 17.72 22.57 -7.75
C LYS A 87 17.75 22.40 -9.26
N LEU A 88 17.25 21.27 -9.76
CA LEU A 88 17.09 21.06 -11.20
C LEU A 88 16.04 22.01 -11.79
N ARG A 89 14.96 22.31 -11.06
CA ARG A 89 13.94 23.26 -11.49
C ARG A 89 14.48 24.69 -11.53
N GLU A 90 15.24 25.09 -10.51
CA GLU A 90 15.96 26.37 -10.46
C GLU A 90 16.92 26.50 -11.64
N ALA A 91 17.76 25.50 -11.90
CA ALA A 91 18.71 25.51 -13.02
C ALA A 91 18.04 25.55 -14.41
N ASN A 92 16.80 25.05 -14.50
CA ASN A 92 15.99 25.06 -15.71
C ASN A 92 15.00 26.23 -15.76
N ALA A 93 14.98 27.12 -14.77
CA ALA A 93 14.14 28.30 -14.78
C ALA A 93 14.54 29.21 -15.97
N GLY A 94 13.56 29.66 -16.75
CA GLY A 94 13.79 30.49 -17.94
C GLY A 94 14.27 29.74 -19.18
N ARG A 95 14.44 28.40 -19.14
CA ARG A 95 14.79 27.60 -20.33
C ARG A 95 13.55 27.02 -21.01
N ASP A 96 13.57 27.04 -22.34
CA ASP A 96 12.57 26.37 -23.16
C ASP A 96 12.60 24.86 -22.98
N ARG A 97 11.47 24.19 -23.28
CA ARG A 97 11.33 22.73 -23.03
C ARG A 97 12.42 21.89 -23.70
N GLY A 98 12.93 22.32 -24.86
CA GLY A 98 14.00 21.64 -25.60
C GLY A 98 15.39 21.79 -24.98
N ASP A 99 15.65 22.91 -24.31
CA ASP A 99 17.00 23.29 -23.83
C ASP A 99 17.20 23.01 -22.33
N ARG A 100 16.22 22.37 -21.70
CA ARG A 100 16.31 21.97 -20.29
C ARG A 100 17.42 20.94 -20.11
N VAL A 101 18.24 21.17 -19.09
CA VAL A 101 19.28 20.23 -18.68
C VAL A 101 18.60 18.98 -18.14
N LYS A 102 18.97 17.82 -18.69
CA LYS A 102 18.50 16.52 -18.21
C LYS A 102 19.09 16.25 -16.83
N LEU A 103 18.32 15.58 -15.97
CA LEU A 103 18.73 15.25 -14.59
C LEU A 103 20.11 14.59 -14.54
N THR A 104 20.38 13.63 -15.44
CA THR A 104 21.67 12.92 -15.49
C THR A 104 22.85 13.86 -15.75
N GLN A 105 22.70 14.81 -16.68
CA GLN A 105 23.74 15.79 -16.99
C GLN A 105 23.91 16.80 -15.85
N PHE A 106 22.81 17.22 -15.24
CA PHE A 106 22.82 18.11 -14.08
C PHE A 106 23.56 17.46 -12.89
N MET A 107 23.24 16.21 -12.57
CA MET A 107 23.91 15.47 -11.51
C MET A 107 25.39 15.23 -11.82
N ALA A 108 25.74 14.87 -13.06
CA ALA A 108 27.13 14.66 -13.43
C ALA A 108 28.00 15.91 -13.22
N ARG A 109 27.43 17.11 -13.47
CA ARG A 109 28.15 18.39 -13.34
C ARG A 109 28.19 18.93 -11.91
N ASN A 110 27.15 18.70 -11.12
CA ASN A 110 26.96 19.38 -9.83
C ASN A 110 26.98 18.44 -8.62
N LYS A 111 27.39 17.16 -8.79
CA LYS A 111 27.27 16.13 -7.75
C LYS A 111 27.86 16.56 -6.40
N ASP A 112 29.10 17.05 -6.41
CA ASP A 112 29.83 17.32 -5.17
C ASP A 112 29.24 18.53 -4.43
N ASP A 113 28.90 19.60 -5.17
CA ASP A 113 28.25 20.79 -4.61
C ASP A 113 26.86 20.47 -4.03
N LEU A 114 26.07 19.64 -4.71
CA LEU A 114 24.76 19.20 -4.23
C LEU A 114 24.88 18.40 -2.93
N LEU A 115 25.91 17.55 -2.80
CA LEU A 115 26.15 16.77 -1.58
C LEU A 115 26.57 17.67 -0.42
N VAL A 116 27.45 18.64 -0.65
CA VAL A 116 27.87 19.60 0.39
C VAL A 116 26.68 20.45 0.83
N THR A 117 25.95 21.03 -0.13
CA THR A 117 24.77 21.86 0.15
C THR A 117 23.72 21.08 0.93
N TYR A 118 23.45 19.83 0.56
CA TYR A 118 22.47 19.02 1.26
C TYR A 118 22.90 18.62 2.67
N LYS A 119 24.18 18.33 2.89
CA LYS A 119 24.71 18.07 4.24
C LYS A 119 24.56 19.28 5.17
N ASN A 120 24.57 20.48 4.61
CA ASN A 120 24.40 21.73 5.34
C ASN A 120 22.93 22.11 5.56
N LEU A 121 21.97 21.36 4.99
CA LEU A 121 20.54 21.63 5.22
C LEU A 121 20.14 21.30 6.65
N THR A 122 19.38 22.19 7.27
CA THR A 122 18.76 21.93 8.57
C THR A 122 17.63 20.89 8.43
N PRO A 123 17.30 20.15 9.50
CA PRO A 123 16.16 19.23 9.49
C PRO A 123 14.85 19.91 9.06
N THR A 124 14.63 21.15 9.49
CA THR A 124 13.45 21.95 9.12
C THR A 124 13.39 22.23 7.62
N GLN A 125 14.52 22.52 6.97
CA GLN A 125 14.56 22.70 5.51
C GLN A 125 14.31 21.38 4.77
N GLN A 126 14.84 20.26 5.28
CA GLN A 126 14.57 18.95 4.69
C GLN A 126 13.08 18.58 4.80
N GLU A 127 12.44 18.90 5.92
CA GLU A 127 11.00 18.71 6.13
C GLU A 127 10.17 19.62 5.21
N ALA A 128 10.59 20.86 4.97
CA ALA A 128 9.94 21.75 4.01
C ALA A 128 9.94 21.13 2.60
N TYR A 129 11.08 20.60 2.13
CA TYR A 129 11.15 19.89 0.84
C TYR A 129 10.21 18.67 0.79
N ASN A 130 10.13 17.90 1.88
CA ASN A 130 9.21 16.76 1.96
C ASN A 130 7.76 17.20 1.88
N THR A 131 7.41 18.28 2.57
CA THR A 131 6.06 18.86 2.60
C THR A 131 5.64 19.33 1.22
N GLU A 132 6.51 20.03 0.48
CA GLU A 132 6.22 20.45 -0.89
C GLU A 132 5.94 19.27 -1.83
N VAL A 133 6.74 18.20 -1.73
CA VAL A 133 6.53 16.99 -2.54
C VAL A 133 5.23 16.29 -2.14
N GLN A 134 4.88 16.28 -0.85
CA GLN A 134 3.63 15.72 -0.36
C GLN A 134 2.43 16.48 -0.96
N VAL A 135 2.44 17.81 -0.87
CA VAL A 135 1.38 18.67 -1.47
C VAL A 135 1.26 18.44 -2.98
N ALA A 136 2.38 18.32 -3.70
CA ALA A 136 2.37 18.03 -5.12
C ALA A 136 1.80 16.64 -5.44
N ARG A 137 2.11 15.63 -4.62
CA ARG A 137 1.52 14.28 -4.74
C ARG A 137 0.02 14.32 -4.51
N ASP A 138 -0.43 14.95 -3.43
CA ASP A 138 -1.85 15.03 -3.07
C ASP A 138 -2.66 15.78 -4.14
N THR A 139 -2.08 16.85 -4.68
CA THR A 139 -2.67 17.59 -5.82
C THR A 139 -2.81 16.68 -7.05
N LYS A 140 -1.78 15.91 -7.41
CA LYS A 140 -1.82 15.00 -8.56
C LYS A 140 -2.80 13.85 -8.35
N VAL A 141 -2.82 13.26 -7.15
CA VAL A 141 -3.75 12.18 -6.78
C VAL A 141 -5.19 12.66 -6.90
N ARG A 142 -5.48 13.87 -6.43
CA ARG A 142 -6.81 14.48 -6.58
C ARG A 142 -7.22 14.61 -8.05
N VAL A 143 -6.32 15.12 -8.91
CA VAL A 143 -6.60 15.24 -10.35
C VAL A 143 -6.85 13.89 -11.02
N VAL A 144 -6.08 12.85 -10.67
CA VAL A 144 -6.27 11.50 -11.21
C VAL A 144 -7.61 10.91 -10.80
N HIS A 145 -8.01 11.06 -9.53
CA HIS A 145 -9.32 10.60 -9.05
C HIS A 145 -10.50 11.40 -9.63
N SER A 146 -10.27 12.66 -10.01
CA SER A 146 -11.27 13.46 -10.73
C SER A 146 -11.34 13.14 -12.23
N ASN A 147 -10.50 12.24 -12.76
CA ASN A 147 -10.59 11.84 -14.17
C ASN A 147 -11.69 10.79 -14.36
N PRO A 148 -12.83 11.13 -14.98
CA PRO A 148 -13.95 10.20 -15.15
C PRO A 148 -13.57 8.96 -15.95
N LYS A 149 -12.58 9.03 -16.85
CA LYS A 149 -12.08 7.85 -17.58
C LYS A 149 -11.34 6.88 -16.66
N ALA A 150 -10.53 7.38 -15.72
CA ALA A 150 -9.82 6.51 -14.77
C ALA A 150 -10.80 5.80 -13.83
N VAL A 151 -11.83 6.52 -13.38
CA VAL A 151 -12.93 5.95 -12.59
C VAL A 151 -13.68 4.90 -13.42
N SER A 152 -14.05 5.23 -14.67
CA SER A 152 -14.72 4.30 -15.59
C SER A 152 -13.91 3.01 -15.80
N HIS A 153 -12.62 3.10 -16.12
CA HIS A 153 -11.77 1.91 -16.29
C HIS A 153 -11.70 1.04 -15.02
N THR A 154 -11.59 1.67 -13.85
CA THR A 154 -11.55 0.97 -12.56
C THR A 154 -12.87 0.23 -12.31
N VAL A 155 -14.00 0.89 -12.58
CA VAL A 155 -15.34 0.33 -12.46
C VAL A 155 -15.56 -0.82 -13.44
N THR A 156 -15.20 -0.63 -14.73
CA THR A 156 -15.29 -1.67 -15.75
C THR A 156 -14.43 -2.89 -15.41
N ALA A 157 -13.19 -2.69 -14.93
CA ALA A 157 -12.33 -3.78 -14.50
C ALA A 157 -12.91 -4.54 -13.29
N ALA A 158 -13.52 -3.83 -12.34
CA ALA A 158 -14.20 -4.45 -11.21
C ALA A 158 -15.40 -5.30 -11.65
N PHE A 159 -16.23 -4.80 -12.56
CA PHE A 159 -17.35 -5.57 -13.15
C PHE A 159 -16.85 -6.80 -13.91
N ALA A 160 -15.83 -6.65 -14.75
CA ALA A 160 -15.26 -7.78 -15.49
C ALA A 160 -14.69 -8.88 -14.56
N ASN A 161 -14.13 -8.51 -13.41
CA ASN A 161 -13.69 -9.48 -12.40
C ASN A 161 -14.87 -10.17 -11.70
N MET A 162 -15.93 -9.43 -11.35
CA MET A 162 -17.15 -10.02 -10.78
C MET A 162 -17.81 -11.00 -11.77
N ASP A 163 -17.90 -10.65 -13.05
CA ASP A 163 -18.46 -11.53 -14.08
C ASP A 163 -17.66 -12.82 -14.20
N ARG A 164 -16.32 -12.76 -14.10
CA ARG A 164 -15.46 -13.96 -14.07
C ARG A 164 -15.73 -14.81 -12.84
N GLU A 165 -15.83 -14.22 -11.65
CA GLU A 165 -16.13 -14.95 -10.42
C GLU A 165 -17.50 -15.63 -10.47
N VAL A 166 -18.52 -14.94 -10.98
CA VAL A 166 -19.87 -15.50 -11.16
C VAL A 166 -19.86 -16.65 -12.17
N THR A 167 -19.16 -16.47 -13.30
CA THR A 167 -19.03 -17.52 -14.32
C THR A 167 -18.33 -18.76 -13.75
N LEU A 168 -17.28 -18.58 -12.94
CA LEU A 168 -16.59 -19.67 -12.26
C LEU A 168 -17.52 -20.41 -11.29
N LEU A 169 -18.28 -19.69 -10.47
CA LEU A 169 -19.25 -20.30 -9.56
C LEU A 169 -20.31 -21.12 -10.31
N PHE A 170 -20.81 -20.59 -11.43
CA PHE A 170 -21.79 -21.29 -12.26
C PHE A 170 -21.21 -22.58 -12.87
N SER A 171 -19.96 -22.53 -13.34
CA SER A 171 -19.28 -23.73 -13.87
C SER A 171 -19.09 -24.81 -12.82
N LEU A 172 -18.82 -24.43 -11.56
CA LEU A 172 -18.66 -25.37 -10.44
C LEU A 172 -19.99 -26.02 -10.03
N THR A 173 -21.08 -25.27 -9.99
CA THR A 173 -22.40 -25.80 -9.60
C THR A 173 -23.03 -26.66 -10.68
N CYS A 174 -22.91 -26.29 -11.95
CA CYS A 174 -23.42 -27.10 -13.07
C CYS A 174 -22.69 -28.44 -13.17
N SER A 175 -21.35 -28.45 -13.03
CA SER A 175 -20.57 -29.69 -13.05
C SER A 175 -20.93 -30.64 -11.90
N HIS A 176 -21.49 -30.14 -10.80
CA HIS A 176 -21.90 -30.98 -9.67
C HIS A 176 -23.25 -31.67 -9.89
N LEU A 177 -24.13 -31.08 -10.71
CA LEU A 177 -25.46 -31.63 -10.99
C LEU A 177 -25.43 -32.78 -12.02
N ASP A 178 -24.44 -32.78 -12.93
CA ASP A 178 -24.32 -33.82 -13.96
C ASP A 178 -23.83 -35.18 -13.40
N TYR A 179 -23.24 -35.22 -12.20
CA TYR A 179 -22.78 -36.47 -11.57
C TYR A 179 -23.88 -37.26 -10.83
N ASN A 180 -25.11 -36.73 -10.72
CA ASN A 180 -26.17 -37.37 -9.92
C ASN A 180 -27.35 -37.94 -10.74
N VAL A 181 -27.29 -37.91 -12.08
CA VAL A 181 -28.39 -38.39 -12.94
C VAL A 181 -28.16 -39.80 -13.52
N SER A 182 -26.97 -40.39 -13.36
CA SER A 182 -26.67 -41.73 -13.91
C SER A 182 -27.07 -42.91 -13.00
N GLY A 183 -27.76 -42.67 -11.88
CA GLY A 183 -28.00 -43.66 -10.83
C GLY A 183 -29.45 -44.13 -10.66
N LEU A 184 -30.34 -43.97 -11.65
CA LEU A 184 -31.69 -44.55 -11.57
C LEU A 184 -31.65 -46.04 -11.98
N PRO A 185 -31.88 -46.99 -11.05
CA PRO A 185 -31.89 -48.41 -11.38
C PRO A 185 -33.06 -48.73 -12.32
N CYS A 186 -32.72 -49.36 -13.44
CA CYS A 186 -33.65 -49.87 -14.44
C CYS A 186 -34.66 -50.80 -13.76
N ALA A 187 -35.94 -50.42 -13.78
CA ALA A 187 -37.03 -51.19 -13.18
C ALA A 187 -37.09 -52.60 -13.78
N ARG A 188 -36.90 -53.60 -12.92
CA ARG A 188 -36.97 -55.03 -13.23
C ARG A 188 -38.44 -55.39 -13.50
N LYS A 189 -38.78 -55.68 -14.76
CA LYS A 189 -40.07 -56.27 -15.14
C LYS A 189 -40.23 -57.61 -14.44
N LEU A 190 -41.24 -57.73 -13.57
CA LEU A 190 -41.74 -59.00 -13.05
C LEU A 190 -42.79 -59.53 -14.05
N VAL A 191 -42.56 -60.75 -14.51
CA VAL A 191 -43.54 -61.61 -15.19
C VAL A 191 -44.09 -62.57 -14.15
#